data_AF-V6HA66-F1
#
_entry.id   AF-V6HA66-F1
#
_cell.length_a   1.000
_cell.length_b   1.000
_cell.length_c   1.000
_cell.angle_alpha   90.00
_cell.angle_beta   90.00
_cell.angle_gamma   90.00
#
_symmetry.space_group_name_H-M   'P 1'
#
loop_
_entity.id
_entity.type
_entity.pdbx_description
1 polymer ?
#
loop_
_entity_poly.entity_id
_entity_poly.type
_entity_poly.pdbx_seq_one_letter_code
_entity_poly.pdbx_strand_id
1 'polypeptide(L)'
;MKKYTILFLLLSVILCKEKSVEQVGEESKKEINMPTKANSNIEDKKLSRFNPPSGIYSMVDSTTMATFLSADIPDAREYCLEINLESSVAIAKFRKNSNKYKIEIESLRENGFSLLYKGKRRELEFQQVTFRGITGYDLYCAGYSHKNKKGEWNPGSECGRLQSFQSLEECEAHFEKYIKEFGDVKSEETM
;
A
#
# COMPACT_ATOMS: atom_id res chain seq x y z
N MET A 1 -59.78 -40.85 -3.42
CA MET A 1 -59.39 -40.49 -4.79
C MET A 1 -57.95 -39.98 -4.77
N LYS A 2 -57.06 -40.54 -5.61
CA LYS A 2 -55.69 -40.08 -6.03
C LYS A 2 -54.69 -39.74 -4.89
N LYS A 3 -53.68 -40.56 -4.58
CA LYS A 3 -52.35 -40.77 -5.23
C LYS A 3 -51.55 -39.48 -5.51
N TYR A 4 -50.25 -39.58 -5.23
CA TYR A 4 -49.10 -38.70 -5.53
C TYR A 4 -48.80 -37.61 -4.46
N THR A 5 -47.58 -37.40 -3.96
CA THR A 5 -46.26 -38.02 -4.17
C THR A 5 -45.31 -37.52 -3.08
N ILE A 6 -44.48 -38.45 -2.62
CA ILE A 6 -43.21 -38.26 -1.90
C ILE A 6 -42.34 -37.18 -2.58
N LEU A 7 -42.08 -36.05 -1.93
CA LEU A 7 -40.87 -35.21 -2.09
C LEU A 7 -41.04 -34.03 -1.13
N PHE A 8 -40.55 -34.07 0.10
CA PHE A 8 -39.19 -33.65 0.41
C PHE A 8 -38.93 -34.08 1.87
N LEU A 9 -38.68 -35.37 2.05
CA LEU A 9 -38.15 -35.92 3.28
C LEU A 9 -36.65 -36.03 3.05
N LEU A 10 -35.93 -34.91 3.17
CA LEU A 10 -34.47 -34.83 3.28
C LEU A 10 -34.04 -33.39 3.57
N LEU A 11 -33.16 -33.28 4.58
CA LEU A 11 -32.37 -32.11 4.97
C LEU A 11 -33.05 -31.01 5.79
N SER A 12 -33.06 -31.20 7.12
CA SER A 12 -32.51 -30.20 8.05
C SER A 12 -32.47 -30.73 9.49
N VAL A 13 -31.91 -31.93 9.66
CA VAL A 13 -31.39 -32.39 10.96
C VAL A 13 -29.91 -32.59 10.76
N ILE A 14 -29.09 -31.65 11.24
CA ILE A 14 -27.70 -31.84 11.68
C ILE A 14 -27.25 -30.48 12.25
N LEU A 15 -26.97 -30.52 13.56
CA LEU A 15 -26.15 -29.62 14.37
C LEU A 15 -26.79 -28.37 15.02
N CYS A 16 -27.51 -28.64 16.11
CA CYS A 16 -27.17 -27.99 17.37
C CYS A 16 -25.65 -28.15 17.64
N LYS A 17 -24.94 -27.05 17.90
CA LYS A 17 -23.95 -27.00 18.98
C LYS A 17 -23.65 -25.56 19.41
N GLU A 18 -24.12 -25.29 20.63
CA GLU A 18 -23.39 -24.62 21.71
C GLU A 18 -22.73 -23.26 21.42
N LYS A 19 -23.45 -22.25 21.92
CA LYS A 19 -22.99 -20.90 22.25
C LYS A 19 -22.10 -20.99 23.50
N SER A 20 -20.77 -20.97 23.36
CA SER A 20 -19.86 -20.72 24.49
C SER A 20 -19.36 -19.28 24.44
N VAL A 21 -19.64 -18.56 25.52
CA VAL A 21 -19.00 -17.31 25.91
C VAL A 21 -17.57 -17.65 26.31
N GLU A 22 -16.57 -16.99 25.72
CA GLU A 22 -15.24 -16.85 26.33
C GLU A 22 -14.68 -15.46 26.06
N GLN A 23 -14.61 -14.66 27.13
CA GLN A 23 -13.72 -13.50 27.26
C GLN A 23 -12.28 -14.01 27.42
N VAL A 24 -11.37 -13.59 26.55
CA VAL A 24 -9.91 -13.57 26.75
C VAL A 24 -9.40 -12.48 25.79
N GLY A 25 -8.81 -11.33 26.17
CA GLY A 25 -8.06 -11.04 27.38
C GLY A 25 -6.62 -11.53 27.22
N GLU A 26 -5.76 -10.75 26.54
CA GLU A 26 -4.30 -10.88 26.58
C GLU A 26 -3.65 -11.97 25.67
N GLU A 27 -2.59 -11.55 24.99
CA GLU A 27 -1.56 -12.35 24.29
C GLU A 27 -1.96 -13.27 23.11
N SER A 28 -1.79 -12.75 21.88
CA SER A 28 -1.34 -13.63 20.78
C SER A 28 -0.44 -12.91 19.78
N LYS A 29 0.87 -12.97 20.02
CA LYS A 29 1.87 -13.09 18.94
C LYS A 29 1.51 -14.33 18.13
N LYS A 30 0.81 -14.16 17.01
CA LYS A 30 0.72 -15.19 15.97
C LYS A 30 0.90 -14.53 14.62
N GLU A 31 2.08 -14.79 14.06
CA GLU A 31 2.33 -14.68 12.62
C GLU A 31 1.16 -15.32 11.88
N ILE A 32 0.47 -14.50 11.09
CA ILE A 32 -0.57 -14.98 10.18
C ILE A 32 0.18 -15.63 9.02
N ASN A 33 0.43 -16.93 9.13
CA ASN A 33 0.82 -17.79 8.01
C ASN A 33 -0.29 -17.75 6.96
N MET A 34 -0.15 -16.85 5.98
CA MET A 34 -0.96 -16.87 4.76
C MET A 34 -0.43 -17.96 3.83
N PRO A 35 -1.30 -18.65 3.07
CA PRO A 35 -0.90 -19.75 2.20
C PRO A 35 0.00 -19.23 1.06
N THR A 36 1.22 -19.75 1.01
CA THR A 36 2.20 -19.52 -0.05
C THR A 36 1.67 -20.00 -1.39
N LYS A 37 1.03 -19.10 -2.15
CA LYS A 37 0.91 -19.20 -3.61
C LYS A 37 1.93 -18.25 -4.25
N ALA A 38 3.19 -18.45 -3.95
CA ALA A 38 4.28 -17.92 -4.73
C ALA A 38 4.95 -19.13 -5.37
N ASN A 39 4.59 -19.44 -6.60
CA ASN A 39 5.45 -20.19 -7.52
C ASN A 39 4.93 -20.04 -8.95
N SER A 40 5.87 -19.64 -9.82
CA SER A 40 5.90 -19.84 -11.28
C SER A 40 5.44 -18.75 -12.26
N ASN A 41 5.38 -17.46 -11.92
CA ASN A 41 5.15 -16.43 -12.97
C ASN A 41 6.05 -15.18 -12.92
N ILE A 42 7.04 -15.14 -12.02
CA ILE A 42 7.95 -13.99 -11.89
C ILE A 42 9.23 -14.18 -12.72
N GLU A 43 9.62 -15.42 -13.03
CA GLU A 43 10.88 -15.70 -13.74
C GLU A 43 10.85 -15.41 -15.26
N ASP A 44 9.68 -15.23 -15.88
CA ASP A 44 9.56 -15.14 -17.36
C ASP A 44 9.26 -13.74 -17.93
N LYS A 45 9.60 -12.67 -17.22
CA LYS A 45 9.70 -11.34 -17.83
C LYS A 45 10.96 -10.61 -17.39
N LYS A 46 12.07 -10.90 -18.07
CA LYS A 46 13.11 -9.88 -18.29
C LYS A 46 12.48 -8.71 -19.07
N LEU A 47 11.83 -7.79 -18.36
CA LEU A 47 11.42 -6.47 -18.86
C LEU A 47 12.70 -5.67 -19.11
N SER A 48 13.24 -5.77 -20.32
CA SER A 48 14.63 -5.46 -20.63
C SER A 48 14.97 -3.96 -20.76
N ARG A 49 14.17 -3.02 -20.23
CA ARG A 49 14.46 -1.59 -20.44
C ARG A 49 14.22 -0.64 -19.28
N PHE A 50 13.53 -1.05 -18.23
CA PHE A 50 13.38 -0.24 -17.03
C PHE A 50 13.11 -1.16 -15.84
N ASN A 51 14.04 -1.18 -14.88
CA ASN A 51 13.85 -1.89 -13.62
C ASN A 51 13.80 -0.84 -12.51
N PRO A 52 12.61 -0.47 -12.03
CA PRO A 52 12.51 0.48 -10.94
C PRO A 52 13.23 -0.04 -9.70
N PRO A 53 13.81 0.84 -8.86
CA PRO A 53 14.54 0.39 -7.69
C PRO A 53 13.58 -0.05 -6.58
N SER A 54 13.94 -1.13 -5.90
CA SER A 54 13.50 -1.34 -4.52
C SER A 54 14.05 -0.21 -3.64
N GLY A 55 13.37 0.08 -2.53
CA GLY A 55 13.83 1.07 -1.56
C GLY A 55 12.69 1.79 -0.87
N ILE A 56 13.02 2.90 -0.22
CA ILE A 56 12.08 3.66 0.60
C ILE A 56 11.69 4.94 -0.12
N TYR A 57 10.39 5.11 -0.27
CA TYR A 57 9.79 6.26 -0.92
C TYR A 57 9.09 7.12 0.13
N SER A 58 9.36 8.41 0.05
CA SER A 58 8.54 9.44 0.70
C SER A 58 7.32 9.69 -0.17
N MET A 59 6.12 9.57 0.40
CA MET A 59 4.85 9.63 -0.32
C MET A 59 3.95 10.72 0.23
N VAL A 60 3.23 11.40 -0.67
CA VAL A 60 2.38 12.57 -0.37
C VAL A 60 0.89 12.31 -0.65
N ASP A 61 0.52 11.22 -1.32
CA ASP A 61 -0.87 10.87 -1.65
C ASP A 61 -1.62 10.15 -0.51
N SER A 62 -1.35 10.54 0.73
CA SER A 62 -1.71 9.79 1.93
C SER A 62 -3.21 9.50 2.07
N THR A 63 -4.09 10.42 1.66
CA THR A 63 -5.56 10.21 1.71
C THR A 63 -5.99 9.06 0.78
N THR A 64 -5.44 9.01 -0.44
CA THR A 64 -5.73 7.95 -1.41
C THR A 64 -5.20 6.61 -0.90
N MET A 65 -4.00 6.60 -0.29
CA MET A 65 -3.43 5.37 0.27
C MET A 65 -4.20 4.89 1.50
N ALA A 66 -4.61 5.78 2.40
CA ALA A 66 -5.43 5.42 3.56
C ALA A 66 -6.77 4.79 3.14
N THR A 67 -7.42 5.38 2.12
CA THR A 67 -8.65 4.84 1.53
C THR A 67 -8.44 3.45 0.92
N PHE A 68 -7.35 3.27 0.17
CA PHE A 68 -6.95 1.96 -0.38
C PHE A 68 -6.79 0.93 0.74
N LEU A 69 -6.09 1.28 1.81
CA LEU A 69 -5.83 0.40 2.95
C LEU A 69 -7.02 0.25 3.91
N SER A 70 -8.09 1.03 3.72
CA SER A 70 -9.21 1.13 4.66
C SER A 70 -8.71 1.48 6.07
N ALA A 71 -7.71 2.37 6.13
CA ALA A 71 -7.08 2.82 7.35
C ALA A 71 -7.70 4.16 7.78
N ASP A 72 -8.03 4.29 9.06
CA ASP A 72 -8.47 5.56 9.64
C ASP A 72 -7.24 6.38 10.05
N ILE A 73 -6.95 7.45 9.30
CA ILE A 73 -5.73 8.25 9.44
C ILE A 73 -6.09 9.73 9.35
N PRO A 74 -6.46 10.37 10.48
CA PRO A 74 -7.03 11.71 10.48
C PRO A 74 -6.06 12.82 10.03
N ASP A 75 -4.75 12.63 10.24
CA ASP A 75 -3.70 13.60 9.92
C ASP A 75 -2.81 13.18 8.73
N ALA A 76 -3.33 12.35 7.82
CA ALA A 76 -2.60 11.76 6.71
C ALA A 76 -2.05 12.82 5.72
N ARG A 77 -0.93 13.46 6.06
CA ARG A 77 -0.19 14.37 5.18
C ARG A 77 0.80 13.58 4.32
N GLU A 78 1.64 12.79 4.95
CA GLU A 78 2.70 12.03 4.29
C GLU A 78 2.80 10.61 4.88
N TYR A 79 3.30 9.68 4.08
CA TYR A 79 3.60 8.32 4.53
C TYR A 79 4.88 7.80 3.86
N CYS A 80 5.48 6.79 4.47
CA CYS A 80 6.64 6.11 3.92
C CYS A 80 6.18 4.80 3.28
N LEU A 81 6.69 4.51 2.08
CA LEU A 81 6.45 3.26 1.37
C LEU A 81 7.78 2.57 1.11
N GLU A 82 8.00 1.43 1.74
CA GLU A 82 9.11 0.54 1.42
C GLU A 82 8.65 -0.42 0.33
N ILE A 83 9.38 -0.49 -0.77
CA ILE A 83 9.11 -1.39 -1.90
C ILE A 83 10.27 -2.37 -1.98
N ASN A 84 9.94 -3.65 -1.88
CA ASN A 84 10.89 -4.75 -2.08
C ASN A 84 10.38 -5.61 -3.24
N LEU A 85 10.93 -5.37 -4.43
CA LEU A 85 10.54 -6.05 -5.66
C LEU A 85 10.96 -7.52 -5.68
N GLU A 86 12.08 -7.86 -5.04
CA GLU A 86 12.58 -9.25 -4.95
C GLU A 86 11.60 -10.15 -4.18
N SER A 87 11.08 -9.64 -3.07
CA SER A 87 10.06 -10.33 -2.27
C SER A 87 8.62 -10.06 -2.72
N SER A 88 8.41 -9.21 -3.73
CA SER A 88 7.07 -8.77 -4.19
C SER A 88 6.19 -8.21 -3.07
N VAL A 89 6.80 -7.48 -2.14
CA VAL A 89 6.12 -6.89 -0.98
C VAL A 89 6.38 -5.38 -0.94
N ALA A 90 5.35 -4.63 -0.59
CA ALA A 90 5.49 -3.25 -0.16
C ALA A 90 4.98 -3.09 1.28
N ILE A 91 5.54 -2.15 2.02
CA ILE A 91 5.12 -1.83 3.39
C ILE A 91 4.87 -0.33 3.46
N ALA A 92 3.61 0.04 3.70
CA ALA A 92 3.23 1.43 3.97
C ALA A 92 3.23 1.69 5.47
N LYS A 93 3.82 2.81 5.91
CA LYS A 93 3.77 3.30 7.28
C LYS A 93 3.39 4.77 7.27
N PHE A 94 2.26 5.09 7.87
CA PHE A 94 1.81 6.46 8.01
C PHE A 94 2.41 7.08 9.26
N ARG A 95 2.75 8.36 9.15
CA ARG A 95 3.27 9.14 10.26
C ARG A 95 2.34 9.06 11.47
N LYS A 96 2.90 8.93 12.68
CA LYS A 96 2.17 8.85 13.97
C LYS A 96 1.21 7.66 14.07
N ASN A 97 1.17 6.78 13.08
CA ASN A 97 0.41 5.53 13.14
C ASN A 97 1.39 4.40 13.42
N SER A 98 1.17 3.65 14.51
CA SER A 98 2.00 2.50 14.86
C SER A 98 1.88 1.35 13.86
N ASN A 99 0.79 1.31 13.08
CA ASN A 99 0.51 0.22 12.17
C ASN A 99 1.35 0.30 10.90
N LYS A 100 1.98 -0.82 10.56
CA LYS A 100 2.56 -1.06 9.24
C LYS A 100 1.58 -1.88 8.40
N TYR A 101 1.38 -1.47 7.16
CA TYR A 101 0.48 -2.13 6.23
C TYR A 101 1.30 -2.89 5.20
N LYS A 102 1.34 -4.22 5.31
CA LYS A 102 1.95 -5.09 4.31
C LYS A 102 1.02 -5.21 3.10
N ILE A 103 1.57 -4.98 1.92
CA ILE A 103 0.87 -4.93 0.64
C ILE A 103 1.57 -5.88 -0.33
N GLU A 104 0.81 -6.61 -1.14
CA GLU A 104 1.34 -7.48 -2.18
C GLU A 104 1.61 -6.68 -3.46
N ILE A 105 2.72 -6.97 -4.13
CA ILE A 105 3.00 -6.47 -5.49
C ILE A 105 2.57 -7.57 -6.46
N GLU A 106 1.39 -7.40 -7.07
CA GLU A 106 0.75 -8.42 -7.89
C GLU A 106 1.40 -8.57 -9.27
N SER A 107 1.83 -7.46 -9.89
CA SER A 107 2.40 -7.49 -11.23
C SER A 107 3.40 -6.37 -11.47
N LEU A 108 4.49 -6.68 -12.17
CA LEU A 108 5.44 -5.71 -12.70
C LEU A 108 5.14 -5.41 -14.17
N ARG A 109 5.20 -4.14 -14.53
CA ARG A 109 5.02 -3.61 -15.89
C ARG A 109 6.28 -2.83 -16.26
N GLU A 110 6.42 -2.48 -17.54
CA GLU A 110 7.58 -1.74 -18.04
C GLU A 110 7.86 -0.48 -17.24
N ASN A 111 6.82 0.25 -16.82
CA ASN A 111 6.96 1.54 -16.15
C ASN A 111 6.21 1.59 -14.82
N GLY A 112 5.97 0.45 -14.14
CA GLY A 112 5.07 0.47 -12.98
C GLY A 112 4.82 -0.89 -12.36
N PHE A 113 4.02 -0.91 -11.30
CA PHE A 113 3.51 -2.13 -10.69
C PHE A 113 2.11 -1.93 -10.12
N SER A 114 1.45 -3.05 -9.87
CA SER A 114 0.13 -3.07 -9.22
C SER A 114 0.26 -3.56 -7.79
N LEU A 115 -0.29 -2.79 -6.86
CA LEU A 115 -0.48 -3.16 -5.46
C LEU A 115 -1.81 -3.87 -5.27
N LEU A 116 -1.81 -4.93 -4.47
CA LEU A 116 -2.99 -5.66 -4.04
C LEU A 116 -3.08 -5.65 -2.50
N TYR A 117 -4.21 -5.18 -1.98
CA TYR A 117 -4.49 -5.18 -0.55
C TYR A 117 -5.96 -5.53 -0.31
N LYS A 118 -6.23 -6.64 0.38
CA LYS A 118 -7.58 -7.12 0.71
C LYS A 118 -8.54 -7.11 -0.52
N GLY A 119 -8.05 -7.55 -1.68
CA GLY A 119 -8.81 -7.60 -2.93
C GLY A 119 -8.98 -6.26 -3.66
N LYS A 120 -8.47 -5.15 -3.13
CA LYS A 120 -8.40 -3.86 -3.83
C LYS A 120 -7.09 -3.76 -4.59
N ARG A 121 -7.14 -3.23 -5.81
CA ARG A 121 -5.98 -3.00 -6.68
C ARG A 121 -5.67 -1.52 -6.77
N ARG A 122 -4.38 -1.17 -6.78
CA ARG A 122 -3.90 0.18 -7.03
C ARG A 122 -2.68 0.16 -7.96
N GLU A 123 -2.65 1.05 -8.93
CA GLU A 123 -1.54 1.15 -9.88
C GLU A 123 -0.58 2.28 -9.49
N LEU A 124 0.72 2.00 -9.66
CA LEU A 124 1.82 2.93 -9.49
C LEU A 124 2.68 2.89 -10.76
N GLU A 125 3.04 4.06 -11.28
CA GLU A 125 3.98 4.21 -12.39
C GLU A 125 5.27 4.88 -11.88
N PHE A 126 6.40 4.60 -12.52
CA PHE A 126 7.68 5.21 -12.20
C PHE A 126 8.20 6.07 -13.34
N GLN A 127 9.03 7.03 -12.97
CA GLN A 127 9.90 7.71 -13.92
C GLN A 127 11.26 7.95 -13.30
N GLN A 128 12.31 7.66 -14.06
CA GLN A 128 13.64 8.16 -13.72
C GLN A 128 13.68 9.67 -13.98
N VAL A 129 14.11 10.43 -12.99
CA VAL A 129 14.20 11.89 -13.07
C VAL A 129 15.65 12.29 -12.88
N THR A 130 16.17 13.11 -13.79
CA THR A 130 17.52 13.67 -13.68
C THR A 130 17.40 15.16 -13.40
N PHE A 131 17.87 15.59 -12.22
CA PHE A 131 17.91 16.99 -11.85
C PHE A 131 19.33 17.38 -11.45
N ARG A 132 19.90 18.40 -12.11
CA ARG A 132 21.27 18.90 -11.87
C ARG A 132 22.34 17.79 -11.89
N GLY A 133 22.18 16.79 -12.76
CA GLY A 133 23.11 15.65 -12.88
C GLY A 133 22.89 14.54 -11.84
N ILE A 134 21.94 14.70 -10.91
CA ILE A 134 21.56 13.67 -9.94
C ILE A 134 20.36 12.92 -10.50
N THR A 135 20.48 11.60 -10.55
CA THR A 135 19.38 10.70 -10.96
C THR A 135 18.60 10.25 -9.73
N GLY A 136 17.28 10.42 -9.76
CA GLY A 136 16.32 9.91 -8.80
C GLY A 136 15.18 9.17 -9.48
N TYR A 137 14.24 8.68 -8.67
CA TYR A 137 13.06 7.96 -9.15
C TYR A 137 11.81 8.49 -8.48
N ASP A 138 10.85 8.89 -9.30
CA ASP A 138 9.56 9.40 -8.86
C ASP A 138 8.47 8.37 -9.12
N LEU A 139 7.49 8.33 -8.23
CA LEU A 139 6.28 7.55 -8.32
C LEU A 139 5.12 8.44 -8.74
N TYR A 140 4.30 7.93 -9.65
CA TYR A 140 3.06 8.54 -10.09
C TYR A 140 1.90 7.62 -9.79
N CYS A 141 0.84 8.21 -9.25
CA CYS A 141 -0.29 7.50 -8.70
C CYS A 141 -1.57 7.88 -9.44
N ALA A 142 -2.35 6.87 -9.82
CA ALA A 142 -3.71 7.11 -10.28
C ALA A 142 -4.52 7.87 -9.20
N GLY A 143 -5.25 8.91 -9.62
CA GLY A 143 -6.08 9.74 -8.74
C GLY A 143 -5.35 10.86 -7.99
N TYR A 144 -4.02 10.94 -8.08
CA TYR A 144 -3.22 12.04 -7.51
C TYR A 144 -2.40 12.74 -8.60
N SER A 145 -1.63 11.97 -9.34
CA SER A 145 -0.77 12.45 -10.40
C SER A 145 -1.56 12.74 -11.68
N HIS A 146 -1.05 13.65 -12.51
CA HIS A 146 -1.69 13.99 -13.78
C HIS A 146 -0.70 14.04 -14.94
N LYS A 147 -1.19 13.68 -16.12
CA LYS A 147 -0.42 13.71 -17.37
C LYS A 147 -0.63 15.06 -18.08
N ASN A 148 0.41 15.54 -18.76
CA ASN A 148 0.35 16.73 -19.61
C ASN A 148 -0.40 16.41 -20.94
N LYS A 149 -0.55 17.42 -21.81
CA LYS A 149 -1.24 17.26 -23.11
C LYS A 149 -0.57 16.26 -24.07
N LYS A 150 0.68 15.86 -23.82
CA LYS A 150 1.44 14.88 -24.59
C LYS A 150 1.33 13.46 -24.02
N GLY A 151 0.61 13.28 -22.91
CA GLY A 151 0.47 11.99 -22.24
C GLY A 151 1.66 11.61 -21.34
N GLU A 152 2.56 12.56 -21.06
CA GLU A 152 3.69 12.37 -20.15
C GLU A 152 3.28 12.80 -18.74
N TRP A 153 3.82 12.15 -17.69
CA TRP A 153 3.58 12.60 -16.33
C TRP A 153 4.09 14.04 -16.11
N ASN A 154 3.29 14.87 -15.43
CA ASN A 154 3.69 16.24 -15.15
C ASN A 154 4.71 16.26 -14.00
N PRO A 155 5.94 16.78 -14.21
CA PRO A 155 6.89 16.99 -13.12
C PRO A 155 6.29 17.93 -12.06
N GLY A 156 6.39 17.57 -10.78
CA GLY A 156 5.71 18.26 -9.68
C GLY A 156 4.33 17.69 -9.33
N SER A 157 3.88 16.64 -10.03
CA SER A 157 2.67 15.88 -9.68
C SER A 157 2.96 14.46 -9.20
N GLU A 158 4.22 14.15 -8.92
CA GLU A 158 4.64 12.88 -8.33
C GLU A 158 3.93 12.66 -6.98
N CYS A 159 3.47 11.44 -6.76
CA CYS A 159 2.91 11.04 -5.46
C CYS A 159 3.99 10.55 -4.50
N GLY A 160 5.21 10.30 -4.98
CA GLY A 160 6.33 10.01 -4.11
C GLY A 160 7.66 10.01 -4.82
N ARG A 161 8.73 9.95 -4.03
CA ARG A 161 10.11 9.98 -4.51
C ARG A 161 10.98 9.05 -3.69
N LEU A 162 11.86 8.31 -4.37
CA LEU A 162 12.86 7.46 -3.74
C LEU A 162 13.81 8.30 -2.88
N GLN A 163 14.06 7.82 -1.67
CA GLN A 163 14.92 8.46 -0.70
C GLN A 163 16.11 7.58 -0.34
N SER A 164 17.14 8.17 0.25
CA SER A 164 18.33 7.46 0.75
C SER A 164 18.15 6.85 2.14
N PHE A 165 16.92 6.76 2.64
CA PHE A 165 16.61 6.19 3.96
C PHE A 165 16.90 4.68 3.99
N GLN A 166 17.40 4.20 5.12
CA GLN A 166 17.71 2.79 5.36
C GLN A 166 16.53 2.03 6.01
N SER A 167 15.55 2.75 6.57
CA SER A 167 14.37 2.15 7.20
C SER A 167 13.14 3.07 7.14
N LEU A 168 11.94 2.47 7.29
CA LEU A 168 10.69 3.23 7.40
C LEU A 168 10.70 4.15 8.63
N GLU A 169 11.38 3.73 9.69
CA GLU A 169 11.59 4.52 10.91
C GLU A 169 12.41 5.78 10.65
N GLU A 170 13.48 5.68 9.86
CA GLU A 170 14.29 6.83 9.48
C GLU A 170 13.50 7.82 8.61
N CYS A 171 12.70 7.29 7.67
CA CYS A 171 11.80 8.11 6.85
C CYS A 171 10.76 8.85 7.71
N GLU A 172 10.15 8.17 8.69
CA GLU A 172 9.20 8.80 9.61
C GLU A 172 9.87 9.89 10.45
N ALA A 173 11.05 9.62 11.00
CA ALA A 173 11.81 10.58 11.78
C ALA A 173 12.20 11.82 10.96
N HIS A 174 12.51 11.64 9.66
CA HIS A 174 12.77 12.75 8.75
C HIS A 174 11.56 13.69 8.62
N PHE A 175 10.37 13.14 8.40
CA PHE A 175 9.14 13.96 8.34
C PHE A 175 8.83 14.67 9.64
N GLU A 176 9.04 14.01 10.79
CA GLU A 176 8.86 14.66 12.08
C GLU A 176 9.82 15.83 12.30
N LYS A 177 11.08 15.66 11.90
CA LYS A 177 12.08 16.73 11.97
C LYS A 177 11.71 17.88 11.04
N TYR A 178 11.38 17.60 9.78
CA TYR A 178 10.98 18.61 8.80
C TYR A 178 9.80 19.45 9.31
N ILE A 179 8.80 18.83 9.93
CA ILE A 179 7.64 19.54 10.47
C ILE A 179 7.97 20.34 11.73
N LYS A 180 8.86 19.86 12.60
CA LYS A 180 9.33 20.67 13.73
C LYS A 180 10.15 21.89 13.29
N GLU A 181 10.92 21.74 12.21
CA GLU A 181 11.78 22.82 11.71
C GLU A 181 11.04 23.81 10.81
N PHE A 182 10.04 23.36 10.05
CA PHE A 182 9.38 24.16 9.01
C PHE A 182 7.84 24.15 9.08
N GLY A 183 7.24 23.31 9.91
CA GLY A 183 5.78 23.14 10.03
C GLY A 183 5.10 24.05 11.04
N ASP A 184 5.87 24.75 11.89
CA ASP A 184 5.39 25.78 12.83
C ASP A 184 5.31 27.18 12.20
N VAL A 185 5.21 27.29 10.87
CA VAL A 185 4.74 28.52 10.23
C VAL A 185 3.21 28.57 10.32
N LYS A 186 2.67 28.70 11.54
CA LYS A 186 1.28 29.09 11.78
C LYS A 186 1.24 30.38 12.60
N SER A 187 1.05 31.47 11.87
CA SER A 187 0.15 32.58 12.22
C SER A 187 0.40 33.37 13.50
N GLU A 188 1.60 33.92 13.70
CA GLU A 188 1.78 35.16 14.48
C GLU A 188 1.56 36.40 13.60
N GLU A 189 0.46 36.47 12.86
CA GLU A 189 0.00 37.73 12.24
C GLU A 189 -1.53 37.78 12.27
N THR A 190 -2.12 37.69 13.46
CA THR A 190 -3.39 38.38 13.76
C THR A 190 -3.53 38.52 15.29
N MET A 191 -2.95 39.59 15.84
CA MET A 191 -3.47 40.25 17.03
C MET A 191 -3.66 41.73 16.71
#